data_AF-T1C0P2-F1
#
_entry.id   AF-T1C0P2-F1
#
_cell.length_a   1.000
_cell.length_b   1.000
_cell.length_c   1.000
_cell.angle_alpha   90.00
_cell.angle_beta   90.00
_cell.angle_gamma   90.00
#
_symmetry.space_group_name_H-M   'P 1'
#
loop_
_entity.id
_entity.type
_entity.pdbx_description
1 polymer ?
#
loop_
_entity_poly.entity_id
_entity_poly.type
_entity_poly.pdbx_seq_one_letter_code
_entity_poly.pdbx_strand_id
1 'polypeptide(L)'
;MLLELGDRCVEQEQLFGEPLAASGPARSVLMATLDHVNAKWGKGTLGIGSAGQSPRRWAMKRGTMTPAYTTCWDDLAIVQA
;
A
#
# COMPACT_ATOMS: atom_id res chain seq x y z
N MET A 1 -15.94 -6.90 21.07
CA MET A 1 -14.63 -7.40 21.50
C MET A 1 -13.67 -7.25 20.34
N LEU A 2 -12.57 -6.53 20.52
CA LEU A 2 -11.46 -6.44 19.55
C LEU A 2 -10.28 -7.18 20.19
N LEU A 3 -10.12 -8.46 19.87
CA LEU A 3 -9.20 -9.37 20.57
C LEU A 3 -7.79 -9.46 19.95
N GLU A 4 -7.49 -8.73 18.88
CA GLU A 4 -6.21 -8.87 18.16
C GLU A 4 -5.64 -7.54 17.65
N LEU A 5 -5.58 -6.51 18.51
CA LEU A 5 -4.65 -5.40 18.27
C LEU A 5 -3.27 -5.83 18.76
N GLY A 6 -2.48 -6.42 17.84
CA GLY A 6 -1.06 -6.65 18.05
C GLY A 6 -0.25 -5.36 17.94
N ASP A 7 1.01 -5.41 18.39
CA ASP A 7 1.97 -4.34 18.18
C ASP A 7 2.10 -4.02 16.67
N ARG A 8 2.35 -2.77 16.30
CA ARG A 8 2.53 -2.37 14.89
C ARG A 8 3.68 -3.15 14.23
N CYS A 9 4.64 -3.60 15.02
CA CYS A 9 5.76 -4.42 14.55
C CYS A 9 5.39 -5.88 14.27
N VAL A 10 4.20 -6.35 14.65
CA VAL A 10 3.73 -7.70 14.34
C VAL A 10 3.02 -7.67 12.99
N GLU A 11 3.70 -8.12 11.95
CA GLU A 11 3.10 -8.29 10.63
C GLU A 11 2.31 -9.60 10.55
N GLN A 12 1.09 -9.56 10.02
CA GLN A 12 0.34 -10.78 9.72
C GLN A 12 1.06 -11.57 8.63
N GLU A 13 1.48 -12.79 8.96
CA GLU A 13 2.04 -13.73 7.99
C GLU A 13 0.97 -14.28 7.03
N GLN A 14 1.41 -14.93 5.96
CA GLN A 14 0.50 -15.54 5.01
C GLN A 14 -0.03 -16.88 5.56
N LEU A 15 -1.35 -16.99 5.74
CA LEU A 15 -2.02 -18.21 6.21
C LEU A 15 -1.72 -19.45 5.34
N PHE A 16 -1.42 -19.25 4.06
CA PHE A 16 -1.13 -20.31 3.08
C PHE A 16 0.22 -20.13 2.38
N GLY A 17 1.09 -19.26 2.89
CA GLY A 17 2.39 -18.93 2.27
C GLY A 17 3.57 -19.38 3.13
N GLU A 18 4.77 -19.32 2.57
CA GLU A 18 6.00 -19.53 3.34
C GLU A 18 6.17 -18.36 4.33
N PRO A 19 6.48 -18.62 5.62
CA PRO A 19 6.61 -17.57 6.63
C PRO A 19 7.56 -16.45 6.16
N LEU A 20 7.19 -15.21 6.45
CA LEU A 20 7.96 -14.04 6.01
C LEU A 20 9.37 -14.07 6.60
N ALA A 21 9.52 -14.64 7.81
CA ALA A 21 10.81 -14.88 8.46
C ALA A 21 11.71 -15.89 7.71
N ALA A 22 11.15 -16.77 6.87
CA ALA A 22 11.90 -17.72 6.04
C ALA A 22 12.29 -17.14 4.66
N SER A 23 11.76 -15.97 4.29
CA SER A 23 12.16 -15.28 3.06
C SER A 23 13.54 -14.64 3.25
N GLY A 24 14.59 -15.38 2.89
CA GLY A 24 15.98 -14.93 2.98
C GLY A 24 16.31 -13.65 2.18
N PRO A 25 17.59 -13.26 2.13
CA PRO A 25 18.06 -11.97 1.57
C PRO A 25 17.66 -11.72 0.10
N ALA A 26 17.28 -12.77 -0.64
CA ALA A 26 16.77 -12.62 -1.99
C ALA A 26 15.47 -11.78 -2.06
N ARG A 27 14.58 -11.88 -1.06
CA ARG A 27 13.31 -11.15 -1.07
C ARG A 27 13.50 -9.66 -0.79
N SER A 28 14.41 -9.29 0.12
CA SER A 28 14.69 -7.88 0.40
C SER A 28 15.30 -7.19 -0.82
N VAL A 29 16.21 -7.86 -1.54
CA VAL A 29 16.78 -7.36 -2.79
C VAL A 29 15.71 -7.21 -3.87
N LEU A 30 14.80 -8.17 -4.00
CA LEU A 30 13.68 -8.09 -4.95
C LEU A 30 12.77 -6.87 -4.65
N MET A 31 12.37 -6.68 -3.39
CA MET A 31 11.51 -5.57 -2.99
C MET A 31 12.21 -4.22 -3.22
N ALA A 32 13.50 -4.10 -2.84
CA ALA A 32 14.28 -2.90 -3.09
C ALA A 32 14.40 -2.57 -4.59
N THR A 33 14.55 -3.60 -5.44
CA THR A 33 14.60 -3.44 -6.90
C THR A 33 13.27 -2.95 -7.45
N LEU A 34 12.15 -3.54 -7.00
CA LEU A 34 10.80 -3.10 -7.36
C LEU A 34 10.56 -1.64 -6.97
N ASP A 35 10.98 -1.24 -5.77
CA ASP A 35 10.84 0.13 -5.27
C ASP A 35 11.68 1.11 -6.09
N HIS A 36 12.92 0.75 -6.43
CA HIS A 36 13.79 1.59 -7.27
C HIS A 36 13.17 1.83 -8.65
N VAL A 37 12.58 0.78 -9.25
CA VAL A 37 11.88 0.89 -10.53
C VAL A 37 10.64 1.80 -10.37
N ASN A 38 9.79 1.56 -9.38
CA ASN A 38 8.61 2.40 -9.17
C ASN A 38 8.96 3.87 -8.86
N ALA A 39 10.08 4.15 -8.20
CA ALA A 39 10.55 5.52 -7.97
C ALA A 39 10.95 6.23 -9.27
N LYS A 40 11.54 5.52 -10.23
CA LYS A 40 12.01 6.08 -11.49
C LYS A 40 10.91 6.23 -12.55
N TRP A 41 10.00 5.26 -12.64
CA TRP A 41 8.98 5.22 -13.70
C TRP A 41 7.56 5.55 -13.23
N GLY A 42 7.36 5.75 -11.93
CA GLY A 42 6.07 6.10 -11.34
C GLY A 42 5.50 5.02 -10.42
N LYS A 43 4.69 5.44 -9.45
CA LYS A 43 4.10 4.52 -8.48
C LYS A 43 3.16 3.54 -9.18
N GLY A 44 3.45 2.24 -9.05
CA GLY A 44 2.63 1.17 -9.60
C GLY A 44 2.99 0.74 -11.02
N THR A 45 4.17 1.13 -11.54
CA THR A 45 4.69 0.63 -12.82
C THR A 45 4.97 -0.88 -12.77
N LEU A 46 5.56 -1.37 -11.68
CA LEU A 46 5.76 -2.80 -11.40
C LEU A 46 5.09 -3.19 -10.10
N GLY A 47 4.51 -4.40 -10.09
CA GLY A 47 3.90 -4.99 -8.91
C GLY A 47 4.01 -6.51 -8.96
N ILE A 48 3.65 -7.15 -7.84
CA ILE A 48 3.67 -8.60 -7.73
C ILE A 48 2.51 -9.17 -8.56
N GLY A 49 2.79 -10.10 -9.48
CA GLY A 49 1.76 -10.70 -10.35
C GLY A 49 0.61 -11.37 -9.59
N SER A 50 0.90 -11.99 -8.44
CA SER A 50 -0.12 -12.58 -7.56
C SER A 50 -1.05 -11.54 -6.92
N ALA A 51 -0.62 -10.28 -6.83
CA ALA A 51 -1.44 -9.20 -6.31
C ALA A 51 -2.42 -8.64 -7.37
N GLY A 52 -2.36 -9.13 -8.61
CA GLY A 52 -3.23 -8.70 -9.70
C GLY A 52 -2.90 -7.31 -10.26
N GLN A 53 -3.22 -7.13 -11.53
CA GLN A 53 -2.95 -5.91 -12.30
C GLN A 53 -3.98 -4.82 -11.99
N SER A 54 -3.55 -3.56 -12.02
CA SER A 54 -4.48 -2.42 -11.97
C SER A 54 -5.15 -2.24 -13.34
N PRO A 55 -6.47 -1.93 -13.42
CA PRO A 55 -7.39 -1.71 -12.30
C PRO A 55 -7.90 -3.02 -11.69
N ARG A 56 -7.78 -3.14 -10.37
CA ARG A 56 -8.33 -4.28 -9.63
C ARG A 56 -9.86 -4.18 -9.60
N ARG A 57 -10.55 -5.30 -9.80
CA ARG A 57 -12.01 -5.41 -9.66
C ARG A 57 -12.51 -4.90 -8.29
N TRP A 58 -11.70 -5.08 -7.24
CA TRP A 58 -11.95 -4.56 -5.90
C TRP A 58 -10.94 -3.49 -5.52
N ALA A 59 -10.93 -2.38 -6.26
CA ALA A 59 -10.21 -1.18 -5.87
C ALA A 59 -11.04 -0.36 -4.87
N MET A 60 -10.36 0.33 -3.94
CA MET A 60 -11.02 1.28 -3.04
C MET A 60 -11.67 2.40 -3.86
N LYS A 61 -13.01 2.46 -3.86
CA LYS A 61 -13.76 3.48 -4.59
C LYS A 61 -13.95 4.71 -3.70
N ARG A 62 -13.11 5.74 -3.88
CA ARG A 62 -13.17 7.01 -3.13
C ARG A 62 -14.04 8.09 -3.80
N GLY A 63 -14.97 7.70 -4.69
CA GLY A 63 -15.75 8.66 -5.48
C GLY A 63 -16.65 9.60 -4.68
N THR A 64 -16.93 9.28 -3.42
CA THR A 64 -17.73 10.11 -2.49
C THR A 64 -16.92 10.53 -1.25
N MET A 65 -15.59 10.43 -1.29
CA MET A 65 -14.75 10.86 -0.18
C MET A 65 -14.77 12.39 -0.09
N THR A 66 -15.21 12.92 1.05
CA THR A 66 -15.14 14.36 1.32
C THR A 66 -13.68 14.79 1.48
N PRO A 67 -13.31 16.02 1.07
CA PRO A 67 -11.97 16.55 1.28
C PRO A 67 -11.62 16.56 2.78
N ALA A 68 -10.34 16.36 3.08
CA ALA A 68 -9.82 16.25 4.43
C ALA A 68 -9.52 17.65 5.02
N TYR A 69 -10.56 18.48 5.16
CA TYR A 69 -10.44 19.90 5.50
C TYR A 69 -9.68 20.20 6.80
N THR A 70 -9.59 19.26 7.74
CA THR A 70 -8.91 19.47 9.03
C THR A 70 -7.55 18.81 9.13
N THR A 71 -7.18 17.95 8.17
CA THR A 71 -5.97 17.13 8.24
C THR A 71 -5.06 17.27 7.01
N CYS A 72 -5.53 17.90 5.93
CA CYS A 72 -4.75 18.14 4.72
C CYS A 72 -4.95 19.60 4.25
N TRP A 73 -3.85 20.36 4.14
CA TRP A 73 -3.89 21.74 3.67
C TRP A 73 -4.29 21.85 2.19
N ASP A 74 -3.90 20.88 1.37
CA ASP A 74 -4.22 20.83 -0.07
C ASP A 74 -5.71 20.60 -0.36
N ASP A 75 -6.45 20.13 0.64
CA ASP A 75 -7.89 19.83 0.54
C ASP A 75 -8.78 21.01 0.97
N LEU A 76 -8.19 22.15 1.36
CA LEU A 76 -8.94 23.34 1.77
C LEU A 76 -9.61 24.06 0.60
N ALA A 77 -10.82 24.56 0.82
CA ALA A 77 -11.52 25.38 -0.16
C ALA A 77 -10.80 26.72 -0.38
N ILE A 78 -10.55 27.08 -1.64
CA ILE A 78 -9.91 28.35 -2.02
C ILE A 78 -11.00 29.36 -2.36
N VAL A 79 -10.98 30.53 -1.71
CA VAL A 79 -11.83 31.67 -2.07
C VAL A 79 -11.17 32.43 -3.23
N GLN A 80 -11.97 32.80 -4.23
CA GLN A 80 -11.59 33.72 -5.32
C GLN A 80 -12.30 35.06 -5.08
N ALA A 81 -11.59 36.17 -5.28
CA ALA A 81 -12.05 37.54 -5.04
C ALA A 81 -12.90 38.08 -6.20
#